data_AF-A0AAW1HIE9-F1
#
_entry.id   AF-A0AAW1HIE9-F1
#
_cell.length_a   1.000
_cell.length_b   1.000
_cell.length_c   1.000
_cell.angle_alpha   90.00
_cell.angle_beta   90.00
_cell.angle_gamma   90.00
#
_symmetry.space_group_name_H-M   'P 1'
#
loop_
_entity.id
_entity.type
_entity.pdbx_description
1 polymer ?
#
loop_
_entity_poly.entity_id
_entity_poly.type
_entity_poly.pdbx_seq_one_letter_code
_entity_poly.pdbx_strand_id
1 'polypeptide(L)'
;MSQVQLDRAKAATKSAILMNLESRMVASEDIGRQILTYGERKPVEYFLKTIDEITVKDITSVAQKLLSSPPTMASHGDVLYVPSYDSVARLFHSK
;
A
#
# COMPACT_ATOMS: atom_id res chain seq x y z
N MET A 1 -15.69 -0.48 1.85
CA MET A 1 -14.85 -1.50 2.53
C MET A 1 -15.66 -2.07 3.69
N SER A 2 -15.88 -3.39 3.75
CA SER A 2 -16.53 -4.02 4.92
C SER A 2 -15.49 -4.49 5.95
N GLN A 3 -15.91 -4.71 7.20
CA GLN A 3 -15.03 -5.22 8.25
C GLN A 3 -14.41 -6.57 7.88
N VAL A 4 -15.21 -7.48 7.31
CA VAL A 4 -14.74 -8.80 6.85
C VAL A 4 -13.64 -8.68 5.78
N GLN A 5 -13.75 -7.73 4.86
CA GLN A 5 -12.72 -7.49 3.85
C GLN A 5 -11.43 -6.95 4.48
N LEU A 6 -11.55 -6.06 5.47
CA LEU A 6 -10.42 -5.49 6.19
C LEU A 6 -9.68 -6.58 6.99
N ASP A 7 -10.39 -7.41 7.75
CA ASP A 7 -9.78 -8.46 8.58
C ASP A 7 -9.04 -9.49 7.72
N ARG A 8 -9.63 -9.86 6.57
CA ARG A 8 -8.96 -10.72 5.59
C ARG A 8 -7.69 -10.08 5.02
N ALA A 9 -7.73 -8.79 4.68
CA ALA A 9 -6.57 -8.07 4.16
C ALA A 9 -5.44 -7.97 5.21
N LYS A 10 -5.79 -7.69 6.47
CA LYS A 10 -4.84 -7.70 7.60
C LYS A 10 -4.17 -9.07 7.76
N ALA A 11 -4.96 -10.14 7.81
CA ALA A 11 -4.45 -11.50 7.93
C ALA A 11 -3.50 -11.85 6.78
N ALA A 12 -3.89 -11.57 5.53
CA ALA A 12 -3.06 -11.82 4.36
C ALA A 12 -1.73 -11.02 4.41
N THR A 13 -1.77 -9.77 4.86
CA THR A 13 -0.59 -8.91 4.96
C THR A 13 0.38 -9.42 6.03
N LYS A 14 -0.14 -9.81 7.21
CA LYS A 14 0.67 -10.41 8.28
C LYS A 14 1.32 -11.71 7.84
N SER A 15 0.58 -12.59 7.16
CA SER A 15 1.14 -13.83 6.59
C SER A 15 2.25 -13.55 5.58
N ALA A 16 2.04 -12.61 4.66
CA ALA A 16 3.05 -12.26 3.66
C ALA A 16 4.36 -11.76 4.29
N ILE A 17 4.28 -10.91 5.33
CA ILE A 17 5.46 -10.43 6.07
C ILE A 17 6.21 -11.61 6.72
N LEU A 18 5.48 -12.44 7.48
CA LEU A 18 6.09 -13.54 8.23
C LEU A 18 6.76 -14.58 7.31
N MET A 19 6.08 -14.96 6.23
CA MET A 19 6.59 -15.94 5.25
C MET A 19 7.82 -15.40 4.51
N ASN A 20 7.81 -14.12 4.11
CA ASN A 20 8.96 -13.53 3.41
C ASN A 20 10.22 -13.50 4.29
N LEU A 21 10.06 -13.33 5.60
CA LEU A 21 11.17 -13.29 6.55
C LEU A 21 11.80 -14.68 6.81
N GLU A 22 11.24 -15.77 6.29
CA GLU A 22 11.87 -17.10 6.30
C GLU A 22 13.08 -17.16 5.35
N SER A 23 13.09 -16.32 4.31
CA SER A 23 14.20 -16.21 3.35
C SER A 23 15.33 -15.35 3.91
N ARG A 24 16.52 -15.94 4.07
CA ARG A 24 17.72 -15.24 4.56
C ARG A 24 18.13 -14.04 3.69
N MET A 25 17.93 -14.14 2.38
CA MET A 25 18.22 -13.05 1.45
C MET A 25 17.31 -11.85 1.71
N VAL A 26 16.00 -12.11 1.85
CA VAL A 26 15.00 -11.08 2.16
C VAL A 26 15.26 -10.48 3.54
N ALA A 27 15.59 -11.31 4.53
CA ALA A 27 15.92 -10.84 5.87
C ALA A 27 17.15 -9.92 5.89
N SER A 28 18.20 -10.25 5.13
CA SER A 28 19.41 -9.42 5.01
C SER A 28 19.11 -8.05 4.38
N GLU A 29 18.32 -8.05 3.30
CA GLU A 29 17.89 -6.83 2.62
C GLU A 29 17.01 -5.97 3.54
N ASP A 30 16.09 -6.59 4.28
CA ASP A 30 15.22 -5.91 5.25
C ASP A 30 16.02 -5.20 6.34
N ILE A 31 17.04 -5.86 6.91
CA ILE A 31 17.94 -5.23 7.89
C ILE A 31 18.58 -3.97 7.29
N GLY A 32 19.19 -4.10 6.11
CA GLY A 32 19.89 -2.99 5.46
C GLY A 32 18.95 -1.82 5.16
N ARG A 33 17.79 -2.10 4.55
CA ARG A 33 16.81 -1.08 4.17
C ARG A 33 16.21 -0.39 5.39
N GLN A 34 15.87 -1.12 6.45
CA GLN A 34 15.32 -0.50 7.66
C GLN A 34 16.35 0.41 8.34
N ILE A 35 17.61 0.00 8.44
CA ILE A 35 18.67 0.86 8.97
C ILE A 35 18.84 2.13 8.12
N LEU A 36 18.82 2.01 6.79
CA LEU A 36 18.92 3.17 5.90
C LEU A 36 17.70 4.10 5.96
N THR A 37 16.51 3.55 6.20
CA THR A 37 15.26 4.32 6.19
C THR A 37 14.96 4.95 7.55
N TYR A 38 15.17 4.20 8.64
CA TYR A 38 14.73 4.54 10.00
C TYR A 38 15.89 4.74 10.97
N GLY A 39 17.13 4.43 10.59
CA GLY A 39 18.30 4.44 11.48
C GLY A 39 18.40 3.23 12.42
N GLU A 40 17.40 2.34 12.41
CA GLU A 40 17.33 1.15 13.25
C GLU A 40 16.57 0.03 12.55
N ARG A 41 16.77 -1.22 13.01
CA ARG A 41 15.93 -2.34 12.61
C ARG A 41 14.77 -2.45 13.59
N LYS A 42 13.57 -2.12 13.14
CA LYS A 42 12.35 -2.32 13.91
C LYS A 42 12.02 -3.81 14.00
N PRO A 43 11.62 -4.32 15.17
CA PRO A 43 11.24 -5.72 15.33
C PRO A 43 9.96 -6.03 14.54
N VAL A 44 9.79 -7.27 14.10
CA VAL A 44 8.63 -7.67 13.27
C VAL A 44 7.30 -7.41 13.99
N GLU A 45 7.29 -7.56 15.31
CA GLU A 45 6.14 -7.33 16.19
C GLU A 45 5.61 -5.90 16.09
N TYR A 46 6.48 -4.92 15.84
CA TYR A 46 6.07 -3.53 15.61
C TYR A 46 5.14 -3.43 14.40
N PHE A 47 5.50 -4.06 13.28
CA PHE A 47 4.71 -4.04 12.06
C PHE A 47 3.42 -4.84 12.19
N LEU A 48 3.47 -6.02 12.84
CA LEU A 48 2.27 -6.83 13.08
C LEU A 48 1.25 -6.09 13.93
N LYS A 49 1.70 -5.46 15.02
CA LYS A 49 0.83 -4.63 15.88
C LYS A 49 0.26 -3.43 15.12
N THR A 50 1.09 -2.75 14.33
CA THR A 50 0.64 -1.62 13.49
C THR A 50 -0.48 -2.05 12.53
N ILE A 51 -0.37 -3.23 11.91
CA ILE A 51 -1.40 -3.78 11.02
C ILE A 51 -2.70 -4.10 11.78
N ASP A 52 -2.58 -4.65 12.99
CA ASP A 52 -3.74 -5.00 13.81
C ASP A 52 -4.54 -3.77 14.25
N GLU A 53 -3.87 -2.64 14.46
CA GLU A 53 -4.50 -1.37 14.85
C GLU A 53 -5.23 -0.64 13.71
N ILE A 54 -5.00 -1.01 12.44
CA ILE A 54 -5.63 -0.34 11.28
C ILE A 54 -7.15 -0.46 11.32
N THR A 55 -7.87 0.65 11.17
CA THR A 55 -9.33 0.66 11.10
C THR A 55 -9.86 0.93 9.70
N VAL A 56 -11.15 0.68 9.46
CA VAL A 56 -11.84 1.06 8.20
C VAL A 56 -11.74 2.57 7.96
N LYS A 57 -11.74 3.37 9.04
CA LYS A 57 -11.60 4.82 8.97
C LYS A 57 -10.22 5.22 8.46
N ASP A 58 -9.15 4.58 8.94
CA ASP A 58 -7.78 4.87 8.51
C ASP A 58 -7.62 4.57 7.01
N ILE A 59 -8.13 3.43 6.55
CA ILE A 59 -8.13 3.07 5.12
C ILE A 59 -8.90 4.11 4.28
N THR A 60 -10.06 4.55 4.77
CA THR A 60 -10.87 5.55 4.06
C THR A 60 -10.15 6.89 3.99
N SER A 61 -9.52 7.32 5.08
CA SER A 61 -8.75 8.57 5.13
C SER A 61 -7.53 8.53 4.22
N VAL A 62 -6.80 7.41 4.20
CA VAL A 62 -5.64 7.24 3.30
C VAL A 62 -6.09 7.20 1.85
N ALA A 63 -7.17 6.50 1.52
CA ALA A 63 -7.73 6.49 0.17
C ALA A 63 -8.12 7.90 -0.31
N GLN A 64 -8.80 8.69 0.54
CA GLN A 64 -9.13 10.07 0.22
C GLN A 64 -7.88 10.93 -0.01
N LYS A 65 -6.85 10.77 0.83
CA LYS A 65 -5.57 11.49 0.66
C LYS A 65 -4.82 11.09 -0.61
N LEU A 66 -4.85 9.82 -1.00
CA LEU A 66 -4.20 9.36 -2.22
C LEU A 66 -4.93 9.83 -3.49
N LEU A 67 -6.27 9.91 -3.42
CA LEU A 67 -7.10 10.35 -4.54
C LEU A 67 -7.18 11.88 -4.67
N SER A 68 -6.71 12.66 -3.70
CA SER A 68 -6.78 14.12 -3.74
C SER A 68 -5.71 14.77 -4.62
N SER A 69 -4.64 14.06 -4.94
CA SER A 69 -3.61 14.53 -5.88
C SER A 69 -3.97 14.19 -7.33
N PRO A 70 -3.51 14.99 -8.31
CA PRO A 70 -3.69 14.67 -9.72
C PRO A 70 -3.22 13.24 -10.06
N PRO A 71 -4.00 12.46 -10.82
CA PRO A 71 -3.57 11.10 -11.15
C PRO A 71 -2.34 11.14 -12.04
N THR A 72 -1.49 10.13 -11.88
CA THR A 72 -0.38 9.85 -12.80
C THR A 72 -0.85 8.77 -13.77
N MET A 73 -0.88 9.08 -15.07
CA MET A 73 -1.35 8.17 -16.11
C MET A 73 -0.23 7.89 -17.11
N ALA A 74 -0.01 6.62 -17.41
CA ALA A 74 0.90 6.17 -18.46
C ALA A 74 0.17 5.17 -19.37
N SER A 75 0.44 5.22 -20.67
CA SER A 75 -0.11 4.31 -21.66
C SER A 75 0.94 3.98 -22.72
N HIS A 76 0.91 2.76 -23.25
CA HIS A 76 1.91 2.27 -24.20
C HIS A 76 1.30 1.22 -25.14
N GLY A 77 1.70 1.24 -26.42
CA GLY A 77 1.19 0.33 -27.46
C GLY A 77 0.18 1.01 -28.39
N ASP A 78 -0.87 0.29 -28.79
CA ASP A 78 -2.00 0.86 -29.53
C ASP A 78 -2.95 1.58 -28.56
N VAL A 79 -2.81 2.91 -28.51
CA VAL A 79 -3.49 3.77 -27.53
C VAL A 79 -4.66 4.55 -28.12
N LEU A 80 -5.11 4.22 -29.33
CA LEU A 80 -6.17 4.94 -30.05
C LEU A 80 -7.49 5.02 -29.27
N TYR A 81 -7.80 4.00 -28.47
CA TYR A 81 -9.04 3.92 -27.68
C TYR A 81 -8.85 4.25 -26.19
N VAL A 82 -7.65 4.67 -25.80
CA VAL A 82 -7.37 5.05 -24.41
C VAL A 82 -8.04 6.42 -24.14
N PRO A 83 -8.83 6.56 -23.06
CA PRO A 83 -9.47 7.83 -22.75
C PRO A 83 -8.42 8.93 -22.51
N SER A 84 -8.78 10.17 -22.82
CA SER A 84 -7.89 11.30 -22.55
C SER A 84 -7.58 11.42 -21.06
N TYR A 85 -6.39 11.92 -20.73
CA TYR A 85 -5.98 12.19 -19.36
C TYR A 85 -7.05 12.98 -18.60
N ASP A 86 -7.57 14.07 -19.18
CA ASP A 86 -8.60 14.90 -18.55
C ASP A 86 -9.91 14.17 -18.30
N SER A 87 -10.26 13.20 -19.15
CA SER A 87 -11.46 12.37 -18.94
C SER A 87 -11.28 11.45 -17.73
N VAL A 88 -10.08 10.89 -17.55
CA VAL A 88 -9.74 10.05 -16.40
C VAL A 88 -9.58 10.89 -15.13
N ALA A 89 -8.90 12.03 -15.20
CA ALA A 89 -8.67 12.90 -14.06
C ALA A 89 -9.97 13.43 -13.44
N ARG A 90 -10.96 13.78 -14.27
CA ARG A 90 -12.28 14.22 -13.79
C ARG A 90 -13.04 13.17 -12.97
N LEU A 91 -12.68 11.88 -13.04
CA LEU A 91 -13.31 10.84 -12.21
C LEU A 91 -12.89 10.92 -10.74
N PHE A 92 -11.69 11.43 -10.47
CA PHE A 92 -11.11 11.51 -9.13
C PHE A 92 -11.27 12.91 -8.53
N HIS A 93 -11.40 13.92 -9.38
CA HIS A 93 -11.69 15.30 -9.00
C HIS A 93 -13.20 15.56 -9.12
N SER A 94 -13.98 15.20 -8.10
CA SER A 94 -15.30 15.82 -7.93
C SER A 94 -15.12 17.22 -7.37
N LYS A 95 -15.86 18.19 -7.94
CA LYS A 95 -16.04 19.55 -7.40
C LYS A 95 -16.30 19.55 -5.90
#